data_AF-A0A7V9CBU7-F1
#
_entry.id   AF-A0A7V9CBU7-F1
#
_cell.length_a   1.000
_cell.length_b   1.000
_cell.length_c   1.000
_cell.angle_alpha   90.00
_cell.angle_beta   90.00
_cell.angle_gamma   90.00
#
_symmetry.space_group_name_H-M   'P 1'
#
loop_
_entity.id
_entity.type
_entity.pdbx_description
1 polymer ?
#
loop_
_entity_poly.entity_id
_entity_poly.type
_entity_poly.pdbx_seq_one_letter_code
_entity_poly.pdbx_strand_id
1 'polypeptide(L)' 'MAEALSPSDLSAIQAEGGPVHMHVGGVLVFDGAIDAPMVIERLRERIHLIPRYRMRLEEARLGIANPVWVEDEDFDPER' A
#
# COMPACT_ATOMS: atom_id res chain seq x y z
N MET A 1 6.41 -13.71 -5.24
CA MET A 1 6.61 -14.62 -4.08
C MET A 1 5.77 -14.10 -2.93
N ALA A 2 5.20 -14.97 -2.09
CA ALA A 2 4.39 -14.58 -0.93
C ALA A 2 5.27 -14.38 0.31
N GLU A 3 5.06 -13.28 1.03
CA GLU A 3 5.78 -12.90 2.25
C GLU A 3 4.78 -12.78 3.42
N ALA A 4 5.13 -13.33 4.59
CA ALA A 4 4.29 -13.21 5.78
C ALA A 4 4.27 -11.77 6.32
N LEU A 5 3.14 -11.36 6.90
CA LEU A 5 3.04 -10.07 7.58
C LEU A 5 3.89 -10.03 8.85
N SER A 6 4.40 -8.84 9.17
CA SER A 6 4.96 -8.62 10.50
C SER A 6 3.84 -8.70 11.56
N PRO A 7 4.17 -9.02 12.83
CA PRO A 7 3.16 -9.04 13.89
C PRO A 7 2.45 -7.70 14.09
N SER A 8 3.14 -6.58 13.87
CA SER A 8 2.55 -5.24 13.93
C SER A 8 1.57 -4.98 12.80
N ASP A 9 1.89 -5.39 11.58
CA ASP A 9 0.99 -5.20 10.43
C ASP A 9 -0.27 -6.05 10.60
N LEU A 10 -0.11 -7.29 11.07
CA LEU A 10 -1.23 -8.18 11.36
C LEU A 10 -2.15 -7.60 12.45
N SER A 11 -1.57 -7.06 13.52
CA SER A 11 -2.32 -6.39 14.59
C SER A 11 -3.09 -5.17 14.07
N ALA A 12 -2.46 -4.36 13.20
CA ALA A 12 -3.12 -3.20 12.61
C ALA A 12 -4.34 -3.61 11.76
N ILE A 13 -4.19 -4.60 10.88
CA ILE A 13 -5.30 -5.09 10.05
C ILE A 13 -6.44 -5.65 10.91
N GLN A 14 -6.12 -6.37 11.99
CA GLN A 14 -7.13 -6.91 12.90
C GLN A 14 -7.86 -5.83 13.72
N ALA A 15 -7.20 -4.71 13.99
CA ALA A 15 -7.77 -3.58 14.72
C ALA A 15 -8.59 -2.64 13.81
N GLU A 16 -8.33 -2.66 12.50
CA GLU A 16 -9.06 -1.86 11.51
C GLU A 16 -10.50 -2.35 11.36
N GLY A 17 -11.47 -1.44 11.43
CA GLY A 17 -12.88 -1.81 11.33
C GLY A 17 -13.84 -0.65 11.60
N GLY A 18 -14.92 -0.59 10.82
CA GLY A 18 -15.92 0.47 10.94
C GLY A 18 -15.30 1.87 10.80
N PRO A 19 -15.45 2.78 11.78
CA PRO A 19 -14.86 4.12 11.74
C PRO A 19 -13.37 4.15 12.14
N VAL A 20 -12.77 3.02 12.52
CA VAL A 20 -11.36 2.94 12.92
C VAL A 20 -10.53 2.58 11.70
N HIS A 21 -9.74 3.53 11.23
CA HIS A 21 -8.81 3.35 10.13
C HIS A 21 -7.36 3.29 10.62
N MET A 22 -6.58 2.36 10.07
CA MET A 22 -5.18 2.15 10.46
C MET A 22 -4.18 2.71 9.43
N HIS A 23 -4.67 3.42 8.41
CA HIS A 23 -3.82 4.12 7.45
C HIS A 23 -3.22 5.40 8.04
N VAL A 24 -2.02 5.74 7.59
CA VAL A 24 -1.37 7.01 7.88
C VAL A 24 -1.41 7.87 6.63
N GLY A 25 -1.84 9.13 6.79
CA GLY A 25 -1.86 10.14 5.73
C GLY A 25 -0.92 11.31 6.04
N GLY A 26 -0.46 11.98 5.00
CA GLY A 26 0.32 13.20 5.11
C GLY A 26 -0.10 14.22 4.05
N VAL A 27 -0.09 15.50 4.41
CA VAL A 27 -0.33 16.61 3.47
C VAL A 27 0.99 17.34 3.27
N LEU A 28 1.42 17.42 2.02
CA LEU A 28 2.62 18.15 1.62
C LEU A 28 2.19 19.42 0.88
N VAL A 29 2.75 20.55 1.29
CA VAL A 29 2.54 21.85 0.66
C VAL A 29 3.81 22.22 -0.10
N PHE A 30 3.65 22.58 -1.37
CA PHE A 30 4.76 22.91 -2.25
C PHE A 30 4.55 24.30 -2.86
N ASP A 31 5.65 24.97 -3.20
CA ASP A 31 5.61 26.20 -3.97
C ASP A 31 5.37 25.90 -5.46
N GLY A 32 4.55 26.72 -6.11
CA GLY A 32 4.25 26.62 -7.54
C GLY A 32 3.07 25.72 -7.87
N ALA A 33 2.85 25.49 -9.17
CA ALA A 33 1.77 24.65 -9.65
C ALA A 33 2.18 23.17 -9.58
N ILE A 34 1.30 22.34 -9.02
CA ILE A 34 1.38 20.88 -9.04
C ILE A 34 0.08 20.36 -9.62
N ASP A 35 0.20 19.45 -10.58
CA ASP A 35 -0.92 18.66 -11.06
C ASP A 35 -0.70 17.17 -10.78
N ALA A 36 -1.77 16.38 -10.91
CA ALA A 36 -1.70 14.94 -10.67
C ALA A 36 -0.73 14.21 -11.63
N PRO A 37 -0.71 14.50 -12.95
CA PRO A 37 0.24 13.86 -13.87
C PRO A 37 1.71 14.03 -13.47
N MET A 38 2.12 15.21 -13.00
CA MET A 38 3.48 15.46 -12.52
C MET A 38 3.84 14.57 -11.31
N VAL A 39 2.89 14.35 -10.39
CA VAL A 39 3.09 13.50 -9.22
C VAL A 39 3.13 12.02 -9.63
N ILE A 40 2.24 11.59 -10.52
CA ILE A 40 2.19 10.22 -11.05
C ILE A 40 3.51 9.85 -11.72
N GLU A 41 4.04 10.72 -12.59
CA GLU A 41 5.32 10.45 -13.26
C GLU A 41 6.47 10.35 -12.25
N ARG A 42 6.48 11.24 -11.26
CA ARG A 42 7.47 11.19 -10.18
C ARG A 42 7.37 9.91 -9.34
N LEU A 43 6.16 9.39 -9.11
CA LEU A 43 5.96 8.10 -8.45
C LEU A 43 6.51 6.98 -9.33
N ARG A 44 6.18 6.95 -10.62
CA ARG A 44 6.65 5.93 -11.59
C ARG A 44 8.18 5.83 -11.61
N GLU A 45 8.87 6.96 -11.60
CA GLU A 45 10.34 7.04 -11.55
C GLU A 45 10.96 6.43 -10.28
N ARG A 46 10.25 6.40 -9.15
CA ARG A 46 10.87 6.17 -7.82
C ARG A 46 10.25 5.06 -7.01
N ILE A 47 9.04 4.61 -7.34
CA ILE A 47 8.30 3.62 -6.54
C ILE A 47 9.06 2.29 -6.43
N HIS A 48 9.88 1.95 -7.42
CA HIS A 48 10.75 0.78 -7.41
C HIS A 48 11.80 0.80 -6.28
N LEU A 49 12.13 1.98 -5.75
CA LEU A 49 13.04 2.14 -4.60
C LEU A 49 12.40 1.70 -3.28
N ILE A 50 11.07 1.56 -3.25
CA ILE A 50 10.32 1.13 -2.07
C ILE A 50 9.38 -0.01 -2.50
N PRO A 51 9.91 -1.25 -2.65
CA PRO A 51 9.15 -2.37 -3.22
C PRO A 51 7.82 -2.67 -2.52
N ARG A 52 7.71 -2.36 -1.22
CA ARG A 52 6.49 -2.55 -0.42
C ARG A 52 5.27 -1.84 -1.02
N TYR A 53 5.43 -0.71 -1.72
CA TYR A 53 4.30 -0.01 -2.34
C TYR A 53 3.76 -0.70 -3.60
N ARG A 54 4.48 -1.68 -4.17
CA ARG A 54 4.00 -2.53 -5.27
C ARG A 54 3.51 -3.88 -4.76
N MET A 55 3.16 -3.98 -3.49
CA MET A 55 2.62 -5.19 -2.89
C MET A 55 1.16 -4.99 -2.48
N ARG A 56 0.37 -6.06 -2.61
CA ARG A 56 -0.99 -6.14 -2.11
C ARG A 56 -1.11 -7.24 -1.07
N LEU A 57 -2.14 -7.15 -0.24
CA LEU A 57 -2.53 -8.25 0.63
C LEU A 57 -3.30 -9.29 -0.17
N GLU A 58 -2.96 -10.56 0.02
CA GLU A 58 -3.72 -11.68 -0.45
C GLU A 58 -4.30 -12.44 0.74
N GLU A 59 -5.63 -12.48 0.82
CA GLU A 59 -6.33 -13.21 1.86
C GLU A 59 -6.36 -14.71 1.55
N ALA A 60 -6.18 -15.52 2.60
CA ALA A 60 -6.42 -16.94 2.48
C ALA A 60 -7.92 -17.20 2.26
N ARG A 61 -8.23 -18.14 1.35
CA ARG A 61 -9.61 -18.59 1.16
C ARG A 61 -10.17 -19.07 2.50
N LEU A 62 -11.38 -18.61 2.85
CA LEU A 62 -12.11 -19.00 4.06
C LEU A 62 -11.42 -18.59 5.39
N GLY A 63 -10.41 -17.71 5.37
CA GLY A 63 -9.77 -17.22 6.59
C GLY A 63 -8.99 -18.28 7.37
N ILE A 64 -8.58 -19.38 6.72
CA ILE A 64 -7.87 -20.50 7.36
C ILE A 64 -6.40 -20.22 7.67
N ALA A 65 -5.87 -19.10 7.18
CA ALA A 65 -4.52 -18.63 7.40
C ALA A 65 -4.48 -17.10 7.41
N ASN A 66 -3.41 -16.55 7.98
CA ASN A 66 -3.18 -15.10 7.93
C ASN A 66 -2.97 -14.64 6.48
N PRO A 67 -3.33 -13.39 6.16
CA PRO A 67 -3.00 -12.81 4.86
C PRO A 67 -1.48 -12.78 4.65
N VAL A 68 -1.07 -12.63 3.40
CA VAL A 68 0.33 -12.51 2.98
C VAL A 68 0.50 -11.33 2.03
N TRP A 69 1.68 -10.74 2.02
CA TRP A 69 2.09 -9.79 1.00
C TRP A 69 2.47 -10.53 -0.28
N VAL A 70 1.92 -10.07 -1.41
CA VAL A 70 2.30 -10.54 -2.75
C VAL A 70 2.58 -9.33 -3.63
N GLU A 71 3.49 -9.48 -4.59
CA GLU A 71 3.69 -8.44 -5.62
C GLU A 71 2.41 -8.26 -6.43
N ASP A 72 2.03 -7.01 -6.67
CA ASP A 72 0.93 -6.65 -7.55
C ASP A 72 1.48 -6.48 -8.97
N GLU A 73 1.27 -7.49 -9.82
CA GLU A 73 1.71 -7.48 -11.22
C GLU A 73 0.98 -6.41 -12.05
N ASP A 74 -0.21 -6.01 -11.60
CA ASP A 74 -1.05 -5.00 -12.24
C ASP A 74 -0.92 -3.62 -11.55
N PHE A 75 0.17 -3.39 -10.82
CA PHE A 75 0.41 -2.12 -10.15
C PHE A 75 0.49 -0.97 -11.16
N ASP A 76 -0.40 0.01 -11.01
CA ASP A 76 -0.44 1.23 -11.82
C ASP A 76 -0.71 2.45 -10.91
N PRO A 77 0.17 3.46 -10.87
CA PRO A 77 -0.01 4.66 -10.03
C PRO A 77 -1.22 5.54 -10.41
N GLU A 78 -1.88 5.26 -11.53
CA GLU A 78 -3.08 5.98 -11.97
C GLU A 78 -4.41 5.34 -11.51
N ARG A 79 -4.35 4.10 -10.99
CA ARG A 79 -5.51 3.34 -10.50
C ARG A 79 -5.70 3.51 -9.00
#